data_AF-A0A952M3T4-F1
#
_entry.id   AF-A0A952M3T4-F1
#
_cell.length_a   1.000
_cell.length_b   1.000
_cell.length_c   1.000
_cell.angle_alpha   90.00
_cell.angle_beta   90.00
_cell.angle_gamma   90.00
#
_symmetry.space_group_name_H-M   'P 1'
#
loop_
_entity.id
_entity.type
_entity.pdbx_description
1 polymer ?
#
loop_
_entity_poly.entity_id
_entity_poly.type
_entity_poly.pdbx_seq_one_letter_code
_entity_poly.pdbx_strand_id
1 'polypeptide(L)'
;MDQLDRFIEHHRKRLILFLEQRRNIPANKNQALEFVDQVLDDWNRELRESDIPPLARAEMTFWFSLYKLESLAEIPLDRPILPFEQMMFETAEQCLSLLSHRQPLPVIYYASRPTHEWTDRELSADEICGSQRFP
;
A
#
# COMPACT_ATOMS: atom_id res chain seq x y z
N MET A 1 -14.35 7.31 -15.25
CA MET A 1 -13.20 7.01 -14.37
C MET A 1 -12.83 8.31 -13.73
N ASP A 2 -13.03 8.41 -12.42
CA ASP A 2 -12.81 9.66 -11.68
C ASP A 2 -11.30 9.99 -11.59
N GLN A 3 -10.96 11.15 -11.04
CA GLN A 3 -9.56 11.58 -10.95
C GLN A 3 -8.74 10.69 -10.02
N LEU A 4 -9.34 10.22 -8.91
CA LEU A 4 -8.71 9.33 -7.94
C LEU A 4 -8.41 7.96 -8.57
N ASP A 5 -9.37 7.36 -9.26
CA ASP A 5 -9.23 6.10 -9.99
C ASP A 5 -8.08 6.15 -10.99
N ARG A 6 -7.97 7.27 -11.74
CA ARG A 6 -6.89 7.47 -12.72
C ARG A 6 -5.53 7.57 -12.04
N PHE A 7 -5.45 8.31 -10.93
CA PHE A 7 -4.24 8.42 -10.12
C PHE A 7 -3.81 7.06 -9.58
N ILE A 8 -4.72 6.37 -8.88
CA ILE A 8 -4.44 5.05 -8.28
C ILE A 8 -4.08 4.05 -9.37
N GLU A 9 -4.78 4.00 -10.50
CA GLU A 9 -4.46 3.05 -11.57
C GLU A 9 -3.11 3.35 -12.24
N HIS A 10 -2.76 4.63 -12.43
CA HIS A 10 -1.46 5.03 -12.97
C HIS A 10 -0.32 4.55 -12.06
N HIS A 11 -0.39 4.88 -10.78
CA HIS A 11 0.67 4.53 -9.83
C HIS A 11 0.67 3.05 -9.45
N ARG A 12 -0.50 2.38 -9.41
CA ARG A 12 -0.59 0.92 -9.19
C ARG A 12 0.21 0.15 -10.24
N LYS A 13 0.08 0.51 -11.52
CA LYS A 13 0.84 -0.15 -12.60
C LYS A 13 2.35 0.03 -12.40
N ARG A 14 2.79 1.22 -12.04
CA ARG A 14 4.20 1.52 -11.76
C ARG A 14 4.71 0.77 -10.54
N LEU A 15 3.92 0.70 -9.48
CA LEU A 15 4.25 -0.03 -8.25
C LEU A 15 4.37 -1.54 -8.50
N ILE A 16 3.48 -2.13 -9.29
CA ILE A 16 3.58 -3.54 -9.71
C ILE A 16 4.91 -3.79 -10.41
N LEU A 17 5.24 -2.98 -11.42
CA LEU A 17 6.51 -3.12 -12.14
C LEU A 17 7.72 -3.00 -11.20
N PHE A 18 7.67 -2.07 -10.24
CA PHE A 18 8.73 -1.90 -9.26
C PHE A 18 8.89 -3.13 -8.36
N LEU A 19 7.78 -3.68 -7.85
CA LEU A 19 7.78 -4.87 -7.00
C LEU A 19 8.22 -6.13 -7.78
N GLU A 20 7.82 -6.28 -9.03
CA GLU A 20 8.25 -7.38 -9.90
C GLU A 20 9.75 -7.32 -10.20
N GLN A 21 10.29 -6.12 -10.47
CA GLN A 21 11.73 -5.93 -10.65
C GLN A 21 12.52 -6.29 -9.38
N ARG A 22 11.99 -5.92 -8.20
CA ARG A 22 12.61 -6.27 -6.91
C ARG A 22 12.73 -7.77 -6.64
N ARG A 23 11.84 -8.60 -7.17
CA ARG A 23 11.95 -10.07 -7.02
C ARG A 23 13.22 -10.62 -7.66
N ASN A 24 13.72 -9.97 -8.71
CA ASN A 24 14.84 -10.45 -9.50
C ASN A 24 16.14 -9.69 -9.24
N ILE A 25 16.05 -8.42 -8.84
CA ILE A 25 17.19 -7.53 -8.61
C ILE A 25 16.89 -6.74 -7.34
N PRO A 26 17.77 -6.72 -6.32
CA PRO A 26 17.57 -5.81 -5.19
C PRO A 26 17.55 -4.38 -5.72
N ALA A 27 16.36 -3.76 -5.77
CA ALA A 27 16.25 -2.37 -6.20
C ALA A 27 17.12 -1.50 -5.31
N ASN A 28 17.80 -0.54 -5.93
CA ASN A 28 18.57 0.45 -5.21
C ASN A 28 17.61 1.19 -4.27
N LYS A 29 17.96 1.26 -2.97
CA LYS A 29 17.21 1.98 -1.92
C LYS A 29 16.70 3.33 -2.43
N ASN A 30 17.55 4.09 -3.12
CA ASN A 30 17.23 5.43 -3.60
C ASN A 30 16.05 5.43 -4.60
N GLN A 31 15.98 4.45 -5.51
CA GLN A 31 14.92 4.39 -6.51
C GLN A 31 13.54 4.12 -5.90
N ALA A 32 13.50 3.34 -4.82
CA ALA A 32 12.25 3.00 -4.15
C ALA A 32 11.72 4.23 -3.39
N LEU A 33 12.60 4.94 -2.68
CA LEU A 33 12.24 6.16 -1.97
C LEU A 33 11.86 7.29 -2.93
N GLU A 34 12.62 7.50 -4.01
CA GLU A 34 12.28 8.46 -5.08
C GLU A 34 10.91 8.18 -5.70
N PHE A 35 10.55 6.90 -5.89
CA PHE A 35 9.22 6.54 -6.37
C PHE A 35 8.12 6.87 -5.37
N VAL A 36 8.34 6.60 -4.08
CA VAL A 36 7.39 6.94 -3.01
C VAL A 36 7.19 8.46 -2.94
N ASP A 37 8.28 9.23 -2.93
CA ASP A 37 8.25 10.68 -2.93
C ASP A 37 7.47 11.23 -4.13
N GLN A 38 7.72 10.69 -5.33
CA GLN A 38 7.00 11.08 -6.53
C GLN A 38 5.48 10.84 -6.41
N VAL A 39 5.06 9.71 -5.84
CA VAL A 39 3.63 9.41 -5.62
C VAL A 39 3.01 10.41 -4.65
N LEU A 40 3.73 10.77 -3.58
CA LEU A 40 3.26 11.73 -2.58
C LEU A 40 3.19 13.16 -3.15
N ASP A 41 4.15 13.56 -3.97
CA ASP A 41 4.14 14.84 -4.67
C ASP A 41 3.00 14.92 -5.68
N ASP A 42 2.79 13.86 -6.46
CA ASP A 42 1.69 13.78 -7.43
C ASP A 42 0.34 13.82 -6.71
N TRP A 43 0.21 13.13 -5.56
CA TRP A 43 -0.97 13.22 -4.71
C TRP A 43 -1.26 14.66 -4.27
N ASN A 44 -0.24 15.35 -3.73
CA ASN A 44 -0.38 16.72 -3.26
C ASN A 44 -0.66 17.72 -4.39
N ARG A 45 -0.16 17.46 -5.60
CA ARG A 45 -0.36 18.32 -6.77
C ARG A 45 -1.74 18.11 -7.40
N GLU A 46 -2.20 16.87 -7.48
CA GLU A 46 -3.38 16.52 -8.28
C GLU A 46 -4.65 16.41 -7.45
N LEU A 47 -4.55 15.97 -6.20
CA LEU A 47 -5.72 15.56 -5.41
C LEU A 47 -5.92 16.35 -4.11
N ARG A 48 -4.96 17.18 -3.68
CA ARG A 48 -4.99 17.87 -2.38
C ARG A 48 -6.25 18.71 -2.12
N GLU A 49 -6.80 19.34 -3.15
CA GLU A 49 -8.01 20.19 -3.05
C GLU A 49 -9.23 19.54 -3.69
N SER A 50 -9.13 18.27 -4.11
CA SER A 50 -10.26 17.55 -4.69
C SER A 50 -11.25 17.10 -3.64
N ASP A 51 -12.53 17.02 -4.01
CA ASP A 51 -13.54 16.34 -3.20
C ASP A 51 -13.34 14.83 -3.38
N ILE A 52 -12.55 14.23 -2.48
CA ILE A 52 -12.15 12.83 -2.57
C ILE A 52 -13.19 11.96 -1.84
N PRO A 53 -13.77 10.94 -2.49
CA PRO A 53 -14.74 10.05 -1.85
C PRO A 53 -14.11 9.28 -0.68
N PRO A 54 -14.90 8.71 0.25
CA PRO A 54 -14.39 7.92 1.38
C PRO A 54 -13.38 6.85 0.97
N LEU A 55 -12.43 6.57 1.86
CA LEU A 55 -11.31 5.66 1.61
C LEU A 55 -11.79 4.25 1.26
N ALA A 56 -11.58 3.83 0.01
CA ALA A 56 -12.02 2.52 -0.46
C ALA A 56 -11.02 1.41 -0.10
N ARG A 57 -11.49 0.18 0.12
CA ARG A 57 -10.61 -0.97 0.45
C ARG A 57 -9.54 -1.26 -0.62
N ALA A 58 -9.86 -1.05 -1.90
CA ALA A 58 -8.89 -1.20 -2.99
C ALA A 58 -7.82 -0.09 -2.96
N GLU A 59 -8.20 1.12 -2.56
CA GLU A 59 -7.28 2.23 -2.34
C GLU A 59 -6.34 1.93 -1.16
N MET A 60 -6.85 1.33 -0.07
CA MET A 60 -6.02 0.89 1.06
C MET A 60 -4.95 -0.11 0.62
N THR A 61 -5.26 -1.05 -0.29
CA THR A 61 -4.25 -1.97 -0.86
C THR A 61 -3.09 -1.20 -1.49
N PHE A 62 -3.40 -0.15 -2.26
CA PHE A 62 -2.38 0.68 -2.90
C PHE A 62 -1.48 1.38 -1.87
N TRP A 63 -2.07 2.10 -0.90
CA TRP A 63 -1.30 2.81 0.12
C TRP A 63 -0.49 1.89 1.01
N PHE A 64 -1.07 0.76 1.41
CA PHE A 64 -0.34 -0.24 2.20
C PHE A 64 0.85 -0.79 1.43
N SER A 65 0.68 -1.06 0.14
CA SER A 65 1.76 -1.57 -0.71
C SER A 65 2.88 -0.54 -0.90
N LEU A 66 2.53 0.73 -1.02
CA LEU A 66 3.50 1.83 -1.09
C LEU A 66 4.33 1.95 0.19
N TYR A 67 3.66 1.90 1.36
CA TYR A 67 4.33 1.87 2.66
C TYR A 67 5.25 0.66 2.83
N LYS A 68 4.84 -0.53 2.35
CA LYS A 68 5.70 -1.71 2.39
C LYS A 68 6.91 -1.58 1.47
N LEU A 69 6.77 -0.94 0.32
CA LEU A 69 7.89 -0.66 -0.57
C LEU A 69 8.93 0.23 0.12
N GLU A 70 8.49 1.32 0.76
CA GLU A 70 9.34 2.21 1.55
C GLU A 70 10.06 1.45 2.66
N SER A 71 9.30 0.66 3.45
CA SER A 71 9.87 -0.13 4.55
C SER A 71 10.92 -1.13 4.07
N LEU A 72 10.72 -1.75 2.90
CA LEU A 72 11.71 -2.63 2.28
C LEU A 72 12.94 -1.88 1.73
N ALA A 73 12.82 -0.61 1.39
CA ALA A 73 13.96 0.20 0.94
C ALA A 73 14.95 0.48 2.08
N GLU A 74 14.47 0.50 3.32
CA GLU A 74 15.28 0.72 4.52
C GLU A 74 16.06 -0.51 4.98
N ILE A 75 15.78 -1.71 4.44
CA ILE A 75 16.49 -2.94 4.81
C ILE A 75 17.94 -2.89 4.28
N PRO A 76 18.96 -3.00 5.16
CA PRO A 76 20.36 -3.06 4.73
C PRO A 76 20.65 -4.36 3.97
N LEU A 77 21.31 -4.24 2.81
CA LEU A 77 21.66 -5.38 1.95
C LEU A 77 23.09 -5.91 2.18
N ASP A 78 23.86 -5.26 3.04
CA ASP A 78 25.24 -5.57 3.38
C ASP A 78 25.38 -6.60 4.52
N ARG A 79 24.24 -7.10 5.02
CA ARG A 79 24.18 -8.10 6.08
C ARG A 79 23.16 -9.19 5.77
N PRO A 80 23.22 -10.34 6.48
CA PRO A 80 22.17 -11.33 6.39
C PRO A 80 20.78 -10.75 6.73
N ILE A 81 19.78 -11.20 5.96
CA ILE A 81 18.37 -10.87 6.18
C ILE A 81 17.92 -11.54 7.49
N LEU A 82 17.33 -10.74 8.38
CA LEU A 82 16.79 -11.20 9.64
C LEU A 82 15.39 -11.79 9.45
N PRO A 83 14.91 -12.65 10.37
CA PRO A 83 13.59 -13.28 10.24
C PRO A 83 12.44 -12.29 10.05
N PHE A 84 12.46 -11.13 10.74
CA PHE A 84 11.42 -10.12 10.56
C PHE A 84 11.46 -9.47 9.17
N GLU A 85 12.65 -9.30 8.59
CA GLU A 85 12.85 -8.74 7.26
C GLU A 85 12.35 -9.70 6.19
N GLN A 86 12.56 -11.00 6.39
CA GLN A 86 11.98 -12.06 5.56
C GLN A 86 10.45 -11.95 5.52
N MET A 87 9.79 -11.75 6.67
CA MET A 87 8.35 -11.52 6.73
C MET A 87 7.91 -10.26 5.96
N MET A 88 8.75 -9.22 5.92
CA MET A 88 8.46 -8.02 5.13
C MET A 88 8.52 -8.30 3.64
N PHE A 89 9.47 -9.11 3.17
CA PHE A 89 9.53 -9.54 1.77
C PHE A 89 8.30 -10.36 1.39
N GLU A 90 7.89 -11.32 2.23
CA GLU A 90 6.66 -12.10 2.04
C GLU A 90 5.42 -11.20 1.98
N THR A 91 5.34 -10.20 2.85
CA THR A 91 4.25 -9.22 2.84
C THR A 91 4.23 -8.43 1.54
N ALA A 92 5.39 -8.05 0.99
CA ALA A 92 5.45 -7.35 -0.29
C ALA A 92 5.07 -8.25 -1.49
N GLU A 93 5.37 -9.55 -1.44
CA GLU A 93 4.85 -10.50 -2.44
C GLU A 93 3.33 -10.63 -2.38
N GLN A 94 2.75 -10.63 -1.16
CA GLN A 94 1.30 -10.57 -0.98
C GLN A 94 0.73 -9.27 -1.57
N CYS A 95 1.35 -8.12 -1.28
CA CYS A 95 0.97 -6.83 -1.85
C CYS A 95 0.97 -6.87 -3.38
N LEU A 96 2.02 -7.41 -4.00
CA LEU A 96 2.09 -7.57 -5.46
C LEU A 96 0.91 -8.39 -5.99
N SER A 97 0.60 -9.53 -5.37
CA SER A 97 -0.54 -10.35 -5.76
C SER A 97 -1.87 -9.59 -5.65
N LEU A 98 -2.09 -8.90 -4.52
CA LEU A 98 -3.32 -8.12 -4.29
C LEU A 98 -3.46 -6.99 -5.32
N LEU A 99 -2.39 -6.25 -5.59
CA LEU A 99 -2.38 -5.17 -6.58
C LEU A 99 -2.65 -5.72 -7.99
N SER A 100 -2.01 -6.80 -8.39
CA SER A 100 -2.15 -7.40 -9.72
C SER A 100 -3.58 -7.89 -9.98
N HIS A 101 -4.23 -8.47 -8.96
CA HIS A 101 -5.59 -8.98 -9.05
C HIS A 101 -6.67 -7.96 -8.62
N ARG A 102 -6.29 -6.72 -8.30
CA ARG A 102 -7.18 -5.67 -7.76
C ARG A 102 -7.98 -6.14 -6.55
N GLN A 103 -7.36 -6.94 -5.69
CA GLN A 103 -7.99 -7.47 -4.50
C GLN A 103 -7.88 -6.47 -3.34
N PRO A 104 -8.90 -6.39 -2.47
CA PRO A 104 -8.85 -5.57 -1.28
C PRO A 104 -7.79 -6.11 -0.32
N LEU A 105 -7.21 -5.20 0.46
CA LEU A 105 -6.30 -5.55 1.54
C LEU A 105 -7.03 -6.49 2.53
N PRO A 106 -6.35 -7.46 3.18
CA PRO A 106 -6.94 -8.21 4.30
C PRO A 106 -7.37 -7.30 5.46
N VAL A 107 -8.39 -7.71 6.22
CA VAL A 107 -8.96 -6.89 7.32
C VAL A 107 -8.00 -6.68 8.50
N ILE A 108 -7.01 -7.54 8.64
CA ILE A 108 -5.95 -7.43 9.65
C ILE A 108 -4.95 -6.30 9.37
N TYR A 109 -4.99 -5.72 8.18
CA TYR A 109 -4.09 -4.65 7.77
C TYR A 109 -4.87 -3.37 7.47
N TYR A 110 -4.16 -2.26 7.69
CA TYR A 110 -4.71 -0.94 7.58
C TYR A 110 -3.70 0.01 6.91
N ALA A 111 -4.18 0.84 5.98
CA ALA A 111 -3.42 1.97 5.44
C ALA A 111 -4.38 3.05 4.94
N SER A 112 -3.91 4.30 4.94
CA SER A 112 -4.64 5.44 4.37
C SER A 112 -3.77 6.24 3.42
N ARG A 113 -4.45 6.99 2.55
CA ARG A 113 -3.87 8.11 1.82
C ARG A 113 -3.29 9.17 2.76
N PRO A 114 -2.36 10.00 2.25
CA PRO A 114 -1.99 11.24 2.92
C PRO A 114 -3.23 12.08 3.22
N THR A 115 -3.20 12.85 4.31
CA THR A 115 -4.27 13.77 4.76
C THR A 115 -5.62 13.14 5.11
N HIS A 116 -5.74 11.81 5.15
CA HIS A 116 -6.94 11.17 5.70
C HIS A 116 -6.93 11.26 7.22
N GLU A 117 -7.93 11.95 7.78
CA GLU A 117 -8.18 11.98 9.21
C GLU A 117 -9.08 10.80 9.58
N TRP A 118 -8.58 9.97 10.50
CA TRP A 118 -9.37 8.88 11.09
C TRP A 118 -10.58 9.44 11.80
N THR A 119 -11.77 9.10 11.34
CA THR A 119 -12.98 9.40 12.11
C THR A 119 -13.27 8.28 13.11
N ASP A 120 -13.87 8.59 14.26
CA ASP A 120 -14.23 7.59 15.30
C ASP A 120 -15.13 6.45 14.75
N ARG A 121 -15.82 6.68 13.63
CA ARG A 121 -16.63 5.68 12.92
C ARG A 121 -15.82 4.64 12.15
N GLU A 122 -14.61 4.98 11.71
CA GLU A 122 -13.73 4.07 10.94
C GLU A 122 -12.87 3.21 11.87
N LEU A 123 -12.56 3.73 13.06
CA LEU A 123 -11.86 3.01 14.14
C LEU A 123 -12.76 2.03 14.91
N SER A 124 -14.09 2.15 14.77
CA SER A 124 -15.09 1.29 15.43
C SER A 124 -15.56 0.12 14.56
N ALA A 125 -14.92 -0.13 13.41
CA ALA A 125 -15.23 -1.25 12.51
C ALA A 125 -14.78 -2.65 13.04
N ASP A 126 -14.83 -2.84 14.36
CA ASP A 126 -14.99 -4.16 15.00
C ASP A 126 -16.41 -4.74 14.76
N GLU A 127 -17.32 -4.03 14.09
CA GLU A 127 -18.66 -4.53 13.69
C GLU A 127 -18.66 -5.47 12.47
N ILE A 128 -17.57 -6.18 12.20
CA ILE A 128 -17.62 -7.45 11.47
C ILE A 128 -17.13 -8.59 12.37
N CYS A 129 -17.55 -8.55 13.64
CA CYS A 129 -17.80 -9.78 14.38
C CYS A 129 -19.03 -10.45 13.74
N GLY A 130 -18.79 -11.22 12.68
CA GLY A 130 -19.75 -12.19 12.18
C GLY A 130 -20.22 -13.01 13.38
N SER A 131 -21.48 -12.81 13.74
CA SER A 131 -22.18 -13.57 14.76
C SER A 131 -22.14 -15.06 14.40
N GLN A 132 -21.09 -15.77 14.80
CA GLN A 132 -21.12 -17.20 15.01
C GLN A 132 -21.18 -17.41 16.52
N ARG A 133 -22.41 -17.34 17.05
CA ARG A 133 -22.74 -18.16 18.22
C ARG A 133 -22.59 -19.61 17.75
N PHE A 134 -21.48 -20.24 18.12
CA PHE A 134 -21.39 -21.69 18.02
C PHE A 134 -22.42 -22.32 18.97
N PRO A 135 -23.09 -23.41 18.55
CA PRO A 135 -24.06 -24.13 19.38
C PRO A 135 -23.41 -24.76 20.63
#